data_AF-A0A1A8E206-F1
#
_entry.id   AF-A0A1A8E206-F1
#
_cell.length_a   1.000
_cell.length_b   1.000
_cell.length_c   1.000
_cell.angle_alpha   90.00
_cell.angle_beta   90.00
_cell.angle_gamma   90.00
#
_symmetry.space_group_name_H-M   'P 1'
#
loop_
_entity.id
_entity.type
_entity.pdbx_description
1 polymer ?
#
loop_
_entity_poly.entity_id
_entity_poly.type
_entity_poly.pdbx_seq_one_letter_code
_entity_poly.pdbx_strand_id
1 'polypeptide(L)'
;PPSGFHGRHRRKGDHLKFTGHVGENVTLALPLPSNVVDSISLKRENSPKFVFYYRDGHKTHRGDQDPQFIDRVISSCQPTNNTVLVTLLNVTKNDSGEYTVRVTSGGDNYSENMTLIITDAEHFGAVGVTVMEIMEKIVVVFVVLVVVLVVVMHRRIGGYV
;
A
#
# COMPACT_ATOMS: atom_id res chain seq x y z
N PRO A 1 19.62 21.89 24.73
CA PRO A 1 20.20 20.69 24.10
C PRO A 1 19.26 19.48 24.24
N PRO A 2 18.60 18.99 23.18
CA PRO A 2 17.84 17.75 23.29
C PRO A 2 18.81 16.58 23.02
N SER A 3 19.20 15.85 24.07
CA SER A 3 18.52 14.66 24.60
C SER A 3 18.64 13.49 23.63
N GLY A 4 19.64 12.64 23.92
CA GLY A 4 20.09 11.55 23.06
C GLY A 4 18.99 10.57 22.68
N PHE A 5 19.00 10.20 21.41
CA PHE A 5 18.31 9.03 20.89
C PHE A 5 18.85 7.79 21.61
N HIS A 6 18.15 7.37 22.67
CA HIS A 6 18.24 6.01 23.15
C HIS A 6 17.74 5.10 22.04
N GLY A 7 18.67 4.39 21.40
CA GLY A 7 18.37 3.30 20.49
C GLY A 7 17.42 2.34 21.19
N ARG A 8 16.17 2.33 20.75
CA ARG A 8 15.15 1.45 21.29
C ARG A 8 15.53 0.04 20.81
N HIS A 9 16.15 -0.74 21.71
CA HIS A 9 16.38 -2.17 21.51
C HIS A 9 15.04 -2.83 21.15
N ARG A 10 14.86 -3.20 19.88
CA ARG A 10 13.72 -4.03 19.47
C ARG A 10 13.83 -5.36 20.21
N ARG A 11 12.75 -5.75 20.89
CA ARG A 11 12.67 -7.03 21.59
C ARG A 11 12.65 -8.14 20.54
N LYS A 12 13.47 -9.17 20.76
CA LYS A 12 13.44 -10.45 20.04
C LYS A 12 12.03 -11.06 20.25
N GLY A 13 11.13 -10.90 19.28
CA GLY A 13 9.76 -11.43 19.36
C GLY A 13 8.65 -10.62 18.67
N ASP A 14 8.89 -9.39 18.25
CA ASP A 14 7.92 -8.66 17.40
C ASP A 14 8.14 -9.07 15.94
N HIS A 15 7.18 -9.76 15.32
CA HIS A 15 7.22 -10.03 13.89
C HIS A 15 6.89 -8.75 13.11
N LEU A 16 7.56 -8.53 11.97
CA LEU A 16 7.32 -7.38 11.11
C LEU A 16 5.88 -7.40 10.59
N LYS A 17 5.19 -6.26 10.63
CA LYS A 17 3.81 -6.17 10.13
C LYS A 17 3.69 -5.02 9.14
N PHE A 18 3.19 -5.33 7.96
CA PHE A 18 2.91 -4.36 6.90
C PHE A 18 1.46 -4.47 6.44
N THR A 19 0.91 -3.34 6.05
CA THR A 19 -0.47 -3.22 5.57
C THR A 19 -0.49 -2.39 4.30
N GLY A 20 -1.42 -2.68 3.40
CA GLY A 20 -1.69 -1.84 2.23
C GLY A 20 -3.07 -2.12 1.65
N HIS A 21 -3.47 -1.34 0.66
CA HIS A 21 -4.73 -1.54 -0.04
C HIS A 21 -4.52 -2.16 -1.42
N VAL A 22 -5.53 -2.89 -1.90
CA VAL A 22 -5.54 -3.45 -3.26
C VAL A 22 -5.28 -2.33 -4.28
N GLY A 23 -4.34 -2.56 -5.18
CA GLY A 23 -3.95 -1.62 -6.24
C GLY A 23 -2.77 -0.70 -5.87
N GLU A 24 -2.39 -0.64 -4.59
CA GLU A 24 -1.30 0.24 -4.15
C GLU A 24 0.09 -0.38 -4.38
N ASN A 25 1.11 0.47 -4.30
CA ASN A 25 2.49 0.04 -4.16
C ASN A 25 2.86 0.05 -2.68
N VAL A 26 3.20 -1.11 -2.12
CA VAL A 26 3.53 -1.23 -0.70
C VAL A 26 5.05 -1.33 -0.53
N THR A 27 5.62 -0.45 0.29
CA THR A 27 7.07 -0.47 0.58
C THR A 27 7.34 -1.15 1.92
N LEU A 28 8.09 -2.24 1.87
CA LEU A 28 8.54 -3.03 3.00
C LEU A 28 9.88 -2.48 3.48
N ALA A 29 9.91 -1.90 4.68
CA ALA A 29 11.13 -1.43 5.31
C ALA A 29 11.75 -2.54 6.17
N LEU A 30 12.67 -3.31 5.59
CA LEU A 30 13.29 -4.46 6.21
C LEU A 30 14.54 -4.01 7.00
N PRO A 31 14.51 -4.04 8.34
CA PRO A 31 15.64 -3.61 9.16
C PRO A 31 16.82 -4.58 8.98
N LEU A 32 18.03 -4.02 8.93
CA LEU A 32 19.26 -4.79 8.88
C LEU A 32 19.92 -4.83 10.26
N PRO A 33 20.47 -5.99 10.66
CA PRO A 33 21.19 -6.15 11.91
C PRO A 33 22.54 -5.40 11.91
N SER A 34 23.07 -5.09 10.73
CA SER A 34 24.35 -4.43 10.50
C SER A 34 24.29 -3.57 9.23
N ASN A 35 25.26 -2.68 9.05
CA ASN A 35 25.47 -1.92 7.82
C ASN A 35 26.18 -2.75 6.73
N VAL A 36 26.81 -3.86 7.11
CA VAL A 36 27.41 -4.83 6.18
C VAL A 36 26.39 -5.95 5.95
N VAL A 37 25.98 -6.17 4.71
CA VAL A 37 25.03 -7.23 4.35
C VAL A 37 25.62 -8.04 3.21
N ASP A 38 25.85 -9.32 3.48
CA ASP A 38 26.32 -10.28 2.47
C ASP A 38 25.14 -10.68 1.58
N SER A 39 24.00 -10.99 2.20
CA SER A 39 22.77 -11.27 1.45
C SER A 39 21.51 -10.95 2.24
N ILE A 40 20.43 -10.66 1.52
CA ILE A 40 19.07 -10.54 2.06
C ILE A 40 18.10 -11.29 1.15
N SER A 41 17.13 -11.96 1.76
CA SER A 41 16.05 -12.64 1.05
C SER A 41 14.71 -12.39 1.73
N LEU A 42 13.67 -12.29 0.91
CA LEU A 42 12.27 -12.30 1.30
C LEU A 42 11.60 -13.46 0.60
N LYS A 43 10.99 -14.34 1.39
CA LYS A 43 10.35 -15.55 0.89
C LYS A 43 8.99 -15.71 1.55
N ARG A 44 7.97 -16.07 0.77
CA ARG A 44 6.66 -16.43 1.32
C ARG A 44 6.78 -17.80 1.98
N GLU A 45 6.17 -17.99 3.15
CA GLU A 45 6.32 -19.22 3.93
C GLU A 45 5.96 -20.50 3.14
N ASN A 46 4.93 -20.42 2.31
CA ASN A 46 4.44 -21.54 1.48
C ASN A 46 4.93 -21.52 0.02
N SER A 47 5.98 -20.77 -0.30
CA SER A 47 6.56 -20.75 -1.64
C SER A 47 7.98 -21.32 -1.61
N PRO A 48 8.40 -22.17 -2.57
CA PRO A 48 9.79 -22.58 -2.66
C PRO A 48 10.69 -21.47 -3.25
N LYS A 49 10.10 -20.46 -3.90
CA LYS A 49 10.80 -19.41 -4.64
C LYS A 49 10.89 -18.10 -3.86
N PHE A 50 11.81 -17.24 -4.26
CA PHE A 50 12.02 -15.94 -3.61
C PHE A 50 11.01 -14.91 -4.12
N VAL A 51 10.49 -14.08 -3.23
CA VAL A 51 9.86 -12.82 -3.63
C VAL A 51 10.94 -11.84 -4.05
N PHE A 52 11.98 -11.75 -3.21
CA PHE A 52 13.15 -10.92 -3.40
C PHE A 52 14.39 -11.62 -2.85
N TYR A 53 15.50 -11.47 -3.53
CA TYR A 53 16.82 -11.93 -3.13
C TYR A 53 17.84 -10.90 -3.61
N TYR A 54 18.83 -10.66 -2.77
CA TYR A 54 19.98 -9.86 -3.13
C TYR A 54 21.22 -10.41 -2.43
N ARG A 55 22.30 -10.57 -3.20
CA ARG A 55 23.61 -10.95 -2.69
C ARG A 55 24.69 -10.38 -3.59
N ASP A 56 25.72 -9.78 -3.00
CA ASP A 56 26.92 -9.36 -3.72
C ASP A 56 26.62 -8.55 -5.01
N GLY A 57 25.66 -7.61 -4.96
CA GLY A 57 25.25 -6.79 -6.11
C GLY A 57 24.23 -7.43 -7.06
N HIS A 58 23.92 -8.72 -6.90
CA HIS A 58 23.03 -9.47 -7.79
C HIS A 58 21.64 -9.61 -7.17
N LYS A 59 20.61 -9.21 -7.92
CA LYS A 59 19.19 -9.38 -7.55
C LYS A 59 18.69 -10.78 -7.96
N THR A 60 17.52 -11.18 -7.46
CA THR A 60 16.86 -12.45 -7.80
C THR A 60 16.86 -12.69 -9.32
N HIS A 61 17.33 -13.86 -9.74
CA HIS A 61 17.13 -14.29 -11.11
C HIS A 61 15.65 -14.61 -11.35
N ARG A 62 15.16 -14.30 -12.56
CA ARG A 62 13.75 -14.52 -12.94
C ARG A 62 13.29 -15.98 -12.75
N GLY A 63 14.17 -16.96 -12.94
CA GLY A 63 13.87 -18.38 -12.75
C GLY A 63 13.61 -18.77 -11.28
N ASP A 64 14.25 -18.07 -10.35
CA ASP A 64 14.20 -18.32 -8.91
C ASP A 64 13.18 -17.42 -8.19
N GLN A 65 12.63 -16.44 -8.91
CA GLN A 65 11.59 -15.57 -8.42
C GLN A 65 10.22 -16.26 -8.48
N ASP A 66 9.42 -16.06 -7.45
CA ASP A 66 8.03 -16.51 -7.41
C ASP A 66 7.27 -15.87 -8.59
N PRO A 67 6.58 -16.66 -9.45
CA PRO A 67 5.90 -16.15 -10.63
C PRO A 67 4.88 -15.05 -10.33
N GLN A 68 4.28 -15.04 -9.13
CA GLN A 68 3.36 -13.98 -8.74
C GLN A 68 4.04 -12.64 -8.60
N PHE A 69 5.35 -12.59 -8.34
CA PHE A 69 6.10 -11.36 -8.04
C PHE A 69 7.02 -10.91 -9.17
N ILE A 70 7.10 -11.66 -10.27
CA ILE A 70 7.85 -11.26 -11.46
C ILE A 70 7.35 -9.89 -11.95
N ASP A 71 8.29 -9.00 -12.27
CA ASP A 71 8.04 -7.62 -12.74
C ASP A 71 7.27 -6.73 -11.74
N ARG A 72 7.02 -7.20 -10.51
CA ARG A 72 6.31 -6.46 -9.44
C ARG A 72 7.16 -6.09 -8.24
N VAL A 73 8.48 -6.32 -8.28
CA VAL A 73 9.38 -6.06 -7.14
C VAL A 73 10.44 -5.03 -7.50
N ILE A 74 10.42 -3.90 -6.82
CA ILE A 74 11.47 -2.88 -6.87
C ILE A 74 12.22 -2.88 -5.53
N SER A 75 13.53 -2.66 -5.54
CA SER A 75 14.31 -2.57 -4.31
C SER A 75 15.35 -1.46 -4.35
N SER A 76 15.52 -0.78 -3.20
CA SER A 76 16.62 0.15 -2.98
C SER A 76 17.72 -0.56 -2.17
N CYS A 77 18.72 -1.12 -2.85
CA CYS A 77 19.93 -1.60 -2.17
C CYS A 77 20.85 -0.41 -1.92
N GLN A 78 20.47 0.48 -1.00
CA GLN A 78 21.32 1.59 -0.59
C GLN A 78 21.95 1.26 0.77
N PRO A 79 23.28 1.17 0.86
CA PRO A 79 23.99 0.66 2.04
C PRO A 79 24.06 1.63 3.23
N THR A 80 23.50 2.84 3.12
CA THR A 80 23.71 3.92 4.10
C THR A 80 22.82 3.90 5.33
N ASN A 81 21.70 3.17 5.33
CA ASN A 81 20.64 3.37 6.35
C ASN A 81 20.19 2.11 7.11
N ASN A 82 21.02 1.06 7.16
CA ASN A 82 20.73 -0.20 7.86
C ASN A 82 19.31 -0.74 7.60
N THR A 83 18.75 -0.45 6.43
CA THR A 83 17.38 -0.82 6.07
C THR A 83 17.34 -1.05 4.57
N VAL A 84 16.73 -2.16 4.15
CA VAL A 84 16.45 -2.43 2.75
C VAL A 84 14.98 -2.12 2.50
N LEU A 85 14.71 -1.28 1.51
CA LEU A 85 13.34 -1.04 1.06
C LEU A 85 13.05 -1.96 -0.12
N VAL A 86 11.99 -2.77 0.02
CA VAL A 86 11.45 -3.61 -1.05
C VAL A 86 10.03 -3.14 -1.33
N THR A 87 9.78 -2.59 -2.51
CA THR A 87 8.46 -2.14 -2.93
C THR A 87 7.80 -3.20 -3.79
N LEU A 88 6.64 -3.69 -3.33
CA LEU A 88 5.74 -4.55 -4.08
C LEU A 88 4.76 -3.68 -4.87
N LEU A 89 4.73 -3.84 -6.19
CA LEU A 89 3.88 -3.06 -7.08
C LEU A 89 2.49 -3.67 -7.23
N ASN A 90 1.48 -2.81 -7.30
CA ASN A 90 0.08 -3.16 -7.58
C ASN A 90 -0.37 -4.39 -6.78
N VAL A 91 -0.34 -4.26 -5.45
CA VAL A 91 -0.61 -5.37 -4.55
C VAL A 91 -2.06 -5.84 -4.66
N THR A 92 -2.27 -7.14 -4.47
CA THR A 92 -3.56 -7.80 -4.52
C THR A 92 -3.83 -8.52 -3.20
N LYS A 93 -5.08 -8.95 -2.95
CA LYS A 93 -5.39 -9.78 -1.77
C LYS A 93 -4.52 -11.05 -1.68
N ASN A 94 -4.14 -11.61 -2.82
CA ASN A 94 -3.27 -12.78 -2.91
C ASN A 94 -1.83 -12.51 -2.46
N ASP A 95 -1.44 -11.24 -2.31
CA ASP A 95 -0.16 -10.86 -1.73
C ASP A 95 -0.17 -10.92 -0.20
N SER A 96 -1.33 -11.03 0.44
CA SER A 96 -1.42 -11.20 1.89
C SER A 96 -0.84 -12.54 2.35
N GLY A 97 -0.26 -12.57 3.55
CA GLY A 97 0.21 -13.79 4.18
C GLY A 97 1.49 -13.60 5.00
N GLU A 98 2.07 -14.74 5.39
CA GLU A 98 3.31 -14.81 6.15
C GLU A 98 4.53 -14.95 5.22
N TYR A 99 5.56 -14.22 5.59
CA TYR A 99 6.83 -14.13 4.89
C TYR A 99 7.97 -14.30 5.91
N THR A 100 9.09 -14.78 5.43
CA THR A 100 10.33 -14.82 6.18
C THR A 100 11.34 -13.91 5.51
N VAL A 101 11.92 -13.02 6.30
CA VAL A 101 13.09 -12.24 5.94
C VAL A 101 14.30 -12.97 6.48
N ARG A 102 15.30 -13.21 5.63
CA ARG A 102 16.62 -13.71 6.08
C ARG A 102 17.71 -12.75 5.65
N VAL A 103 18.62 -12.46 6.56
CA VAL A 103 19.78 -11.60 6.33
C VAL A 103 21.04 -12.33 6.77
N THR A 104 22.05 -12.34 5.92
CA THR A 104 23.41 -12.79 6.28
C THR A 104 24.32 -11.57 6.34
N SER A 105 25.05 -11.42 7.44
CA SER A 105 25.95 -10.29 7.68
C SER A 105 27.16 -10.75 8.46
N GLY A 106 28.35 -10.70 7.85
CA GLY A 106 29.61 -11.04 8.53
C GLY A 106 29.68 -12.50 8.97
N GLY A 107 28.97 -13.39 8.26
CA GLY A 107 28.85 -14.82 8.61
C GLY A 107 27.70 -15.15 9.57
N ASP A 108 27.07 -14.16 10.21
CA ASP A 108 25.90 -14.37 11.05
C ASP A 108 24.61 -14.41 10.21
N ASN A 109 23.68 -15.28 10.61
CA ASN A 109 22.37 -15.43 9.96
C ASN A 109 21.26 -14.94 10.87
N TYR A 110 20.46 -14.02 10.35
CA TYR A 110 19.31 -13.44 11.00
C TYR A 110 18.04 -13.84 10.25
N SER A 111 17.00 -14.18 10.98
CA SER A 111 15.70 -14.53 10.42
C SER A 111 14.60 -13.85 11.22
N GLU A 112 13.67 -13.22 10.52
CA GLU A 112 12.53 -12.53 11.11
C GLU A 112 11.27 -12.87 10.32
N ASN A 113 10.18 -13.16 11.02
CA ASN A 113 8.89 -13.40 10.40
C ASN A 113 8.20 -12.07 10.13
N MET A 114 7.41 -12.05 9.06
CA MET A 114 6.74 -10.87 8.56
C MET A 114 5.33 -11.20 8.07
N THR A 115 4.33 -10.47 8.54
CA THR A 115 2.97 -10.53 8.03
C THR A 115 2.69 -9.37 7.09
N LEU A 116 2.15 -9.65 5.90
CA LEU A 116 1.60 -8.65 4.98
C LEU A 116 0.07 -8.80 4.91
N ILE A 117 -0.66 -7.71 5.12
CA ILE A 117 -2.13 -7.69 5.07
C ILE A 117 -2.58 -6.68 4.01
N ILE A 118 -3.22 -7.16 2.94
CA ILE A 118 -3.80 -6.32 1.89
C ILE A 118 -5.32 -6.31 2.04
N THR A 119 -5.90 -5.12 2.22
CA THR A 119 -7.35 -4.92 2.35
C THR A 119 -7.90 -4.19 1.12
N ASP A 120 -9.22 -4.25 0.90
CA ASP A 120 -9.82 -3.36 -0.10
C ASP A 120 -9.70 -1.91 0.39
N ALA A 121 -9.47 -0.98 -0.54
CA ALA A 121 -9.66 0.43 -0.24
C ALA A 121 -11.16 0.65 0.00
N GLU A 122 -11.53 1.20 1.15
CA GLU A 122 -12.93 1.58 1.37
C GLU A 122 -13.37 2.54 0.27
N HIS A 123 -14.52 2.23 -0.31
CA HIS A 123 -14.98 2.74 -1.59
C HIS A 123 -15.53 4.17 -1.43
N PHE A 124 -14.68 5.15 -1.11
CA PHE A 124 -15.03 6.58 -1.18
C PHE A 124 -15.49 7.00 -2.60
N GLY A 125 -15.24 6.18 -3.62
CA GLY A 125 -15.72 6.36 -4.98
C GLY A 125 -17.24 6.25 -5.17
N ALA A 126 -17.97 5.46 -4.36
CA ALA A 126 -19.43 5.36 -4.50
C ALA A 126 -20.13 6.63 -3.99
N VAL A 127 -19.56 7.28 -2.98
CA VAL A 127 -20.14 8.52 -2.43
C VAL A 127 -20.01 9.65 -3.46
N GLY A 128 -18.86 9.76 -4.14
CA GLY A 128 -18.68 10.76 -5.20
C GLY A 128 -19.66 10.60 -6.37
N VAL A 129 -19.87 9.36 -6.82
CA VAL A 129 -20.81 9.06 -7.92
C VAL A 129 -22.26 9.31 -7.49
N THR A 130 -22.67 8.84 -6.31
CA THR A 130 -24.02 9.08 -5.80
C THR A 130 -24.29 10.57 -5.55
N VAL A 131 -23.30 11.34 -5.08
CA VAL A 131 -23.42 12.80 -4.95
C VAL A 131 -23.60 13.45 -6.31
N MET A 132 -22.81 13.09 -7.34
CA MET A 132 -23.00 13.67 -8.69
C MET A 132 -24.37 13.32 -9.29
N GLU A 133 -24.84 12.07 -9.14
CA GLU A 133 -26.18 11.66 -9.59
C GLU A 133 -27.32 12.35 -8.84
N ILE A 134 -27.17 12.59 -7.53
CA ILE A 134 -28.15 13.33 -6.71
C ILE A 134 -28.13 14.82 -7.06
N MET A 135 -26.96 15.41 -7.32
CA MET A 135 -26.84 16.83 -7.68
C MET A 135 -27.55 17.17 -8.99
N GLU A 136 -27.41 16.32 -10.02
CA GLU A 136 -28.14 16.51 -11.28
C GLU A 136 -29.67 16.54 -11.07
N LYS A 137 -30.19 15.64 -10.22
CA LYS A 137 -31.62 15.58 -9.90
C LYS A 137 -32.11 16.80 -9.11
N ILE A 138 -31.32 17.30 -8.15
CA ILE A 138 -31.65 18.50 -7.36
C ILE A 138 -31.77 19.73 -8.26
N VAL A 139 -30.84 19.91 -9.20
CA VAL A 139 -30.86 21.05 -10.13
C VAL A 139 -32.12 21.02 -10.99
N VAL A 140 -32.50 19.87 -11.53
CA VAL A 140 -33.72 19.72 -12.34
C VAL A 140 -34.97 20.06 -11.53
N VAL A 141 -35.08 19.56 -10.29
CA VAL A 141 -36.22 19.86 -9.41
C VAL A 141 -36.30 21.36 -9.10
N PHE A 142 -35.17 22.00 -8.82
CA PHE A 142 -35.12 23.45 -8.55
C PHE A 142 -35.57 24.28 -9.76
N VAL A 143 -35.10 23.93 -10.97
CA VAL A 143 -35.53 24.60 -12.21
C VAL A 143 -37.03 24.45 -12.42
N VAL A 144 -37.59 23.25 -12.22
CA VAL A 144 -39.03 23.01 -12.35
C VAL A 144 -39.83 23.85 -11.34
N LEU A 145 -39.38 23.93 -10.09
CA LEU A 145 -39.99 24.77 -9.06
C LEU A 145 -40.01 26.25 -9.45
N VAL A 146 -38.89 26.77 -9.96
CA VAL A 146 -38.79 28.16 -10.42
C VAL A 146 -39.76 28.42 -11.58
N VAL A 147 -39.83 27.52 -12.57
CA VAL A 147 -40.77 27.64 -13.70
C VAL A 147 -42.21 27.64 -13.21
N VAL A 148 -42.58 26.73 -12.30
CA VAL A 148 -43.94 26.67 -11.72
C VAL A 148 -44.28 27.97 -11.00
N LEU A 149 -43.37 28.50 -10.17
CA LEU A 149 -43.57 29.76 -9.46
C LEU A 149 -43.78 30.93 -10.43
N VAL A 150 -42.96 31.04 -11.48
CA VAL A 150 -43.10 32.08 -12.51
C VAL A 150 -44.46 31.98 -13.20
N VAL A 151 -44.90 30.78 -13.59
CA VAL A 151 -46.20 30.56 -14.22
C VAL A 151 -47.36 30.92 -13.27
N VAL A 152 -47.27 30.54 -12.00
CA VAL A 152 -48.28 30.89 -10.98
C VAL A 152 -48.35 32.40 -10.78
N MET A 153 -47.20 33.07 -10.69
CA MET A 153 -47.14 34.52 -10.54
C MET A 153 -47.72 35.23 -11.76
N HIS A 154 -47.38 34.82 -12.97
CA HIS A 154 -47.97 35.37 -14.20
C HIS A 154 -49.48 35.19 -14.27
N ARG A 155 -50.00 34.01 -13.91
CA ARG A 155 -51.44 33.73 -13.88
C ARG A 155 -52.16 34.57 -12.82
N ARG A 156 -51.53 34.79 -11.66
CA ARG A 156 -52.09 35.61 -10.59
C ARG A 156 -52.10 37.10 -10.94
N ILE A 157 -51.09 37.59 -11.64
CA ILE A 157 -51.00 39.00 -12.08
C ILE A 157 -51.96 39.28 -13.25
N GLY A 158 -52.14 38.34 -14.19
CA GLY A 158 -53.06 38.48 -15.32
C GLY A 158 -54.55 38.39 -14.98
N GLY A 159 -54.92 38.04 -13.74
CA GLY A 159 -56.30 38.02 -13.25
C GLY A 159 -56.75 39.32 -12.55
N TYR A 160 -55.90 40.36 -12.50
CA TYR A 160 -56.20 41.70 -11.95
C TYR A 160 -56.31 42.77 -13.05
N VAL A 161 -57.01 42.47 -14.15
CA VAL A 161 -57.45 43.44 -15.17
C VAL A 161 -58.91 43.18 -15.50
#